data_AF-A0A6C0ANQ0-F1
#
_entry.id   AF-A0A6C0ANQ0-F1
#
_cell.length_a   1.000
_cell.length_b   1.000
_cell.length_c   1.000
_cell.angle_alpha   90.00
_cell.angle_beta   90.00
_cell.angle_gamma   90.00
#
_symmetry.space_group_name_H-M   'P 1'
#
loop_
_entity.id
_entity.type
_entity.pdbx_description
1 polymer ?
#
loop_
_entity_poly.entity_id
_entity_poly.type
_entity_poly.pdbx_seq_one_letter_code
_entity_poly.pdbx_strand_id
1 'polypeptide(L)'
;MAIIEDVSSGVYKFIKYAMLIGIAFGFTTLFVSSIIVHDTAYIQKNPKFFLGETLFMGVLTTIPVMLISYLRGASKSEIEKGSGLIFLKIVLLHIGFQLSGVYSVIFPKSA
;
A
#
# COMPACT_ATOMS: atom_id res chain seq x y z
N MET A 1 -24.73 -18.77 23.78
CA MET A 1 -24.29 -18.61 22.37
C MET A 1 -24.45 -17.18 21.88
N ALA A 2 -25.62 -16.54 22.03
CA ALA A 2 -25.86 -15.15 21.58
C ALA A 2 -24.83 -14.11 22.08
N ILE A 3 -24.40 -14.18 23.35
CA ILE A 3 -23.41 -13.23 23.91
C ILE A 3 -22.02 -13.36 23.25
N ILE A 4 -21.62 -14.58 22.86
CA ILE A 4 -20.31 -14.83 22.23
C ILE A 4 -20.31 -14.34 20.79
N GLU A 5 -21.42 -14.51 20.07
CA GLU A 5 -21.60 -13.97 18.71
C GLU A 5 -21.57 -12.44 18.69
N ASP A 6 -22.17 -11.80 19.70
CA ASP A 6 -22.23 -10.34 19.80
C ASP A 6 -20.85 -9.73 20.10
N VAL A 7 -20.07 -10.35 20.99
CA VAL A 7 -18.68 -9.96 21.28
C VAL A 7 -17.78 -10.15 20.07
N SER A 8 -17.89 -11.28 19.36
CA SER A 8 -17.11 -11.56 18.14
C SER A 8 -17.38 -10.53 17.04
N SER A 9 -18.65 -10.19 16.82
CA SER A 9 -19.07 -9.15 15.87
C SER A 9 -18.55 -7.76 16.26
N GLY A 10 -18.59 -7.42 17.55
CA GLY A 10 -18.04 -6.18 18.09
C GLY A 10 -16.53 -6.05 17.84
N VAL A 11 -15.75 -7.10 18.15
CA VAL A 11 -14.30 -7.14 17.93
C VAL A 11 -13.95 -7.02 16.45
N TYR A 12 -14.65 -7.76 15.58
CA TYR A 12 -14.42 -7.68 14.14
C TYR A 12 -14.64 -6.26 13.60
N LYS A 13 -15.75 -5.60 13.98
CA LYS A 13 -16.02 -4.22 13.58
C LYS A 13 -14.95 -3.26 14.09
N PHE A 14 -14.56 -3.38 15.36
CA PHE A 14 -13.52 -2.55 15.94
C PHE A 14 -12.20 -2.66 15.17
N ILE A 15 -11.71 -3.89 14.92
CA ILE A 15 -10.47 -4.12 14.16
C ILE A 15 -10.60 -3.55 12.75
N LYS A 16 -11.72 -3.81 12.07
CA LYS A 16 -11.97 -3.30 10.72
C LYS A 16 -11.89 -1.78 10.66
N TYR A 17 -12.56 -1.07 11.57
CA TYR A 17 -12.53 0.39 11.60
C TYR A 17 -11.17 0.95 12.01
N ALA A 18 -10.50 0.34 13.00
CA ALA A 18 -9.15 0.73 13.40
C ALA A 18 -8.16 0.61 12.23
N MET A 19 -8.23 -0.47 11.45
CA MET A 19 -7.43 -0.63 10.24
C MET A 19 -7.73 0.45 9.19
N LEU A 20 -9.00 0.75 8.95
CA LEU A 20 -9.40 1.79 7.99
C LEU A 20 -8.91 3.18 8.41
N ILE A 21 -9.03 3.52 9.69
CA ILE A 21 -8.54 4.79 10.25
C ILE A 21 -7.02 4.85 10.15
N GLY A 22 -6.32 3.78 10.53
CA GLY A 22 -4.86 3.72 10.44
C GLY A 22 -4.35 3.90 9.01
N ILE A 23 -5.00 3.25 8.03
CA ILE A 23 -4.71 3.43 6.61
C ILE A 23 -4.95 4.88 6.19
N ALA A 24 -6.12 5.45 6.51
CA ALA A 24 -6.45 6.83 6.15
C ALA A 24 -5.46 7.84 6.75
N PHE A 25 -5.10 7.68 8.02
CA PHE A 25 -4.13 8.52 8.71
C PHE A 25 -2.72 8.38 8.11
N GLY A 26 -2.29 7.15 7.79
CA GLY A 26 -1.01 6.89 7.14
C GLY A 26 -0.91 7.55 5.77
N PHE A 27 -1.94 7.40 4.92
CA PHE A 27 -1.99 8.07 3.62
C PHE A 27 -2.04 9.59 3.75
N THR A 28 -2.77 10.13 4.72
CA THR A 28 -2.84 11.58 4.97
C THR A 28 -1.48 12.13 5.38
N THR A 29 -0.81 11.47 6.32
CA THR A 29 0.54 11.85 6.77
C THR A 29 1.53 11.81 5.62
N LEU A 30 1.50 10.74 4.81
CA LEU A 30 2.36 10.63 3.63
C LEU A 30 2.08 11.75 2.65
N PHE A 31 0.83 12.02 2.33
CA PHE A 31 0.43 13.07 1.40
C PHE A 31 0.92 14.45 1.86
N VAL A 32 0.70 14.79 3.13
CA VAL A 32 1.19 16.06 3.71
C VAL A 32 2.71 16.14 3.64
N SER A 33 3.42 15.09 4.03
CA SER A 33 4.88 15.04 3.95
C SER A 33 5.40 15.14 2.51
N SER A 34 4.72 14.51 1.55
CA SER A 34 5.06 14.61 0.12
C SER A 34 4.93 16.03 -0.41
N ILE A 35 3.94 16.80 0.08
CA ILE A 35 3.78 18.22 -0.29
C ILE A 35 4.86 19.09 0.36
N ILE A 36 5.18 18.85 1.63
CA ILE A 36 6.14 19.67 2.38
C ILE A 36 7.58 19.44 1.91
N VAL A 37 7.99 18.16 1.80
CA VAL A 37 9.39 17.79 1.49
C VAL A 37 9.64 17.81 -0.01
N HIS A 38 8.69 17.29 -0.80
CA HIS A 38 8.74 17.25 -2.25
C HIS A 38 10.09 16.75 -2.81
N ASP A 39 10.54 15.59 -2.33
CA ASP A 39 11.81 15.01 -2.75
C ASP A 39 11.69 14.37 -4.15
N THR A 40 11.96 15.18 -5.17
CA THR A 40 11.94 14.76 -6.57
C THR A 40 13.33 14.45 -7.13
N ALA A 41 14.39 14.61 -6.35
CA ALA A 41 15.77 14.56 -6.85
C ALA A 41 16.10 13.19 -7.48
N TYR A 42 15.63 12.12 -6.86
CA TYR A 42 15.80 10.76 -7.38
C TYR A 42 15.02 10.53 -8.68
N ILE A 43 13.76 10.94 -8.72
CA ILE A 43 12.86 10.78 -9.87
C ILE A 43 13.42 11.52 -11.08
N GLN A 44 13.91 12.74 -10.88
CA GLN A 44 14.51 13.55 -11.94
C GLN A 44 15.83 12.95 -12.44
N LYS A 45 16.66 12.41 -11.55
CA LYS A 45 17.96 11.83 -11.93
C LYS A 45 17.82 10.47 -12.62
N ASN A 46 16.91 9.62 -12.18
CA ASN A 46 16.77 8.23 -12.65
C ASN A 46 15.29 7.85 -12.96
N PRO A 47 14.60 8.55 -13.87
CA PRO A 47 13.15 8.39 -14.05
C PRO A 47 12.73 6.97 -14.48
N LYS A 48 13.52 6.34 -15.36
CA LYS A 48 13.24 4.97 -15.83
C LYS A 48 13.38 3.94 -14.72
N PHE A 49 14.40 4.12 -13.87
CA PHE A 49 14.67 3.19 -12.78
C PHE A 49 13.62 3.34 -11.68
N PHE A 50 13.26 4.57 -11.32
CA PHE A 50 12.15 4.84 -10.40
C PHE A 50 10.83 4.20 -10.87
N LEU A 51 10.49 4.36 -12.15
CA LEU A 51 9.28 3.73 -12.71
C LEU A 51 9.38 2.20 -12.66
N GLY A 52 10.54 1.65 -13.02
CA GLY A 52 10.81 0.22 -12.97
C GLY A 52 10.64 -0.36 -11.57
N GLU A 53 11.30 0.23 -10.57
CA GLU A 53 11.18 -0.18 -9.16
C GLU A 53 9.75 -0.08 -8.65
N THR A 54 9.06 1.03 -8.92
CA THR A 54 7.69 1.26 -8.47
C THR A 54 6.74 0.20 -9.04
N LEU A 55 6.85 -0.10 -10.33
CA LEU A 55 6.03 -1.12 -10.99
C LEU A 55 6.41 -2.53 -10.50
N PHE A 56 7.71 -2.81 -10.37
CA PHE A 56 8.22 -4.11 -9.93
C PHE A 56 7.74 -4.44 -8.51
N MET A 57 7.83 -3.49 -7.59
CA MET A 57 7.33 -3.63 -6.22
C MET A 57 5.82 -3.84 -6.20
N GLY A 58 5.07 -3.10 -7.03
CA GLY A 58 3.64 -3.31 -7.21
C GLY A 58 3.29 -4.72 -7.66
N VAL A 59 3.96 -5.22 -8.72
CA VAL A 59 3.71 -6.56 -9.28
C VAL A 59 4.08 -7.64 -8.26
N LEU A 60 5.29 -7.58 -7.70
CA LEU A 60 5.77 -8.59 -6.74
C LEU A 60 4.89 -8.68 -5.49
N THR A 61 4.38 -7.55 -5.00
CA THR A 61 3.48 -7.54 -3.84
C THR A 61 2.09 -8.09 -4.18
N THR A 62 1.65 -7.94 -5.42
CA THR A 62 0.30 -8.33 -5.86
C THR A 62 0.20 -9.82 -6.19
N ILE A 63 1.28 -10.44 -6.69
CA ILE A 63 1.30 -11.86 -7.07
C ILE A 63 0.86 -12.81 -5.93
N PRO A 64 1.40 -12.71 -4.70
CA PRO A 64 0.96 -13.56 -3.59
C PRO A 64 -0.53 -13.41 -3.28
N VAL A 65 -1.07 -12.19 -3.39
CA VAL A 65 -2.49 -11.95 -3.14
C VAL A 65 -3.36 -12.57 -4.23
N MET A 66 -2.94 -12.48 -5.48
CA MET A 66 -3.60 -13.18 -6.59
C MET A 66 -3.61 -14.69 -6.38
N LEU A 67 -2.45 -15.26 -6.01
CA LEU A 67 -2.32 -16.70 -5.74
C LEU A 67 -3.21 -17.14 -4.58
N ILE A 68 -3.20 -16.43 -3.46
CA ILE A 68 -4.06 -16.75 -2.31
C ILE A 68 -5.54 -16.64 -2.68
N SER A 69 -5.92 -15.62 -3.45
CA SER A 69 -7.32 -15.43 -3.88
C SER A 69 -7.78 -16.55 -4.81
N TYR A 70 -6.91 -16.98 -5.73
CA TYR A 70 -7.15 -18.14 -6.59
C TYR A 70 -7.30 -19.43 -5.78
N LEU A 71 -6.38 -19.70 -4.83
CA LEU A 71 -6.44 -20.88 -3.97
C LEU A 71 -7.68 -20.89 -3.05
N ARG A 72 -8.28 -19.74 -2.77
CA ARG A 72 -9.53 -19.59 -2.01
C ARG A 72 -10.80 -19.74 -2.87
N GLY A 73 -10.66 -20.00 -4.18
CA GLY A 73 -11.78 -20.20 -5.08
C GLY A 73 -12.52 -18.91 -5.47
N ALA A 74 -11.87 -17.74 -5.37
CA ALA A 74 -12.45 -16.50 -5.86
C ALA A 74 -12.62 -16.52 -7.39
N SER A 75 -13.65 -15.84 -7.90
CA SER A 75 -13.85 -15.76 -9.35
C SER A 75 -12.75 -14.94 -10.02
N LYS A 76 -12.49 -15.19 -11.31
CA LYS A 76 -11.49 -14.45 -12.09
C LYS A 76 -11.70 -12.93 -12.00
N SER A 77 -12.94 -12.46 -12.11
CA SER A 77 -13.26 -11.04 -12.03
C SER A 77 -12.96 -10.42 -10.67
N GLU A 78 -13.21 -11.15 -9.58
CA GLU A 78 -12.90 -10.69 -8.22
C GLU A 78 -11.39 -10.63 -7.99
N ILE A 79 -10.65 -11.63 -8.49
CA ILE A 79 -9.18 -11.65 -8.41
C ILE A 79 -8.61 -10.45 -9.16
N GLU A 80 -9.02 -10.23 -10.41
CA GLU A 80 -8.53 -9.11 -11.24
C GLU A 80 -8.83 -7.74 -10.63
N LYS A 81 -10.07 -7.52 -10.15
CA LYS A 81 -10.44 -6.25 -9.49
C LYS A 81 -9.70 -6.06 -8.17
N GLY A 82 -9.65 -7.09 -7.34
CA GLY A 82 -9.01 -7.04 -6.03
C GLY A 82 -7.50 -6.83 -6.14
N SER A 83 -6.85 -7.57 -7.03
CA SER A 83 -5.41 -7.46 -7.27
C SER A 83 -5.04 -6.13 -7.93
N GLY A 84 -5.83 -5.64 -8.89
CA GLY A 84 -5.65 -4.33 -9.50
C GLY A 84 -5.73 -3.19 -8.48
N LEU A 85 -6.68 -3.25 -7.54
CA LEU A 85 -6.78 -2.27 -6.45
C LEU A 85 -5.59 -2.33 -5.50
N ILE A 86 -5.08 -3.52 -5.19
CA ILE A 86 -3.90 -3.68 -4.32
C ILE A 86 -2.65 -3.14 -5.03
N PHE A 87 -2.45 -3.53 -6.29
CA PHE A 87 -1.37 -3.03 -7.13
C PHE A 87 -1.33 -1.50 -7.13
N LEU A 88 -2.47 -0.87 -7.41
CA LEU A 88 -2.57 0.59 -7.44
C LEU A 88 -2.23 1.22 -6.09
N LYS A 89 -2.73 0.65 -4.98
CA LYS A 89 -2.41 1.13 -3.63
C LYS A 89 -0.91 1.06 -3.35
N ILE A 90 -0.25 -0.04 -3.72
CA ILE A 90 1.20 -0.22 -3.50
C ILE A 90 2.02 0.76 -4.34
N VAL A 91 1.63 0.97 -5.61
CA VAL A 91 2.27 1.95 -6.50
C VAL A 91 2.15 3.36 -5.94
N LEU A 92 0.93 3.78 -5.56
CA LEU A 92 0.71 5.11 -4.98
C LEU A 92 1.47 5.30 -3.66
N LEU A 93 1.53 4.25 -2.84
CA LEU A 93 2.28 4.26 -1.60
C LEU A 93 3.79 4.45 -1.85
N HIS A 94 4.37 3.74 -2.82
CA HIS A 94 5.79 3.91 -3.20
C HIS A 94 6.09 5.31 -3.71
N ILE A 95 5.20 5.86 -4.56
CA ILE A 95 5.32 7.24 -5.03
C ILE A 95 5.27 8.22 -3.85
N GLY A 96 4.32 8.04 -2.93
CA GLY A 96 4.20 8.86 -1.72
C GLY A 96 5.45 8.79 -0.83
N PHE A 97 5.99 7.60 -0.58
CA PHE A 97 7.23 7.43 0.17
C PHE A 97 8.44 8.09 -0.49
N GLN A 98 8.55 8.01 -1.82
CA GLN A 98 9.61 8.68 -2.56
C GLN A 98 9.48 10.21 -2.42
N LEU A 99 8.29 10.77 -2.70
CA LEU A 99 8.06 12.22 -2.69
C LEU A 99 8.10 12.82 -1.28
N SER A 100 7.76 12.05 -0.25
CA SER A 100 7.87 12.49 1.16
C SER A 100 9.30 12.48 1.69
N GLY A 101 10.28 12.01 0.91
CA GLY A 101 11.67 11.90 1.33
C GLY A 101 11.94 10.77 2.32
N VAL A 102 10.93 9.93 2.64
CA VAL A 102 11.08 8.80 3.58
C VAL A 102 12.17 7.85 3.09
N TYR A 103 12.23 7.55 1.80
CA TYR A 103 13.29 6.70 1.25
C TYR A 103 14.67 7.33 1.32
N SER A 104 14.79 8.64 1.16
CA SER A 104 16.07 9.35 1.29
C SER A 104 16.60 9.36 2.73
N VAL A 105 15.69 9.26 3.73
CA VAL A 105 16.05 9.14 5.14
C VAL A 105 16.40 7.71 5.53
N ILE A 106 15.60 6.73 5.10
CA ILE A 106 15.80 5.30 5.45
C ILE A 106 16.96 4.69 4.68
N PHE A 107 17.12 5.07 3.41
CA PHE A 107 18.18 4.61 2.52
C PHE A 107 19.05 5.80 2.12
N PRO A 108 19.83 6.36 3.07
CA PRO A 108 20.71 7.49 2.76
C PRO A 108 21.70 7.06 1.69
N LYS A 109 21.95 7.95 0.71
CA LYS A 109 23.04 7.74 -0.24
C LYS A 109 24.32 7.64 0.58
N SER A 110 24.97 6.49 0.57
CA SER A 110 26.33 6.36 1.07
C SER A 110 27.19 7.39 0.33
N ALA A 111 27.71 8.36 1.08
CA ALA A 111 28.62 9.38 0.59
C ALA A 111 29.86 8.76 -0.08
#